data_AF-A0A7S1WW20-F1
#
_entry.id   AF-A0A7S1WW20-F1
#
_cell.length_a   1.000
_cell.length_b   1.000
_cell.length_c   1.000
_cell.angle_alpha   90.00
_cell.angle_beta   90.00
_cell.angle_gamma   90.00
#
_symmetry.space_group_name_H-M   'P 1'
#
loop_
_entity.id
_entity.type
_entity.pdbx_description
1 polymer ?
#
loop_
_entity_poly.entity_id
_entity_poly.type
_entity_poly.pdbx_seq_one_letter_code
_entity_poly.pdbx_strand_id
1 'polypeptide(L)'
;TVDDVLANALADVGSPNEIAEKIANIERGKDGNFTTDVLAASGGEVGEEPVYDIEYRADTSRGFYHYLVRVALHNGKLYNATSQALEDQWKELEALARKSLA
;
A
#
# COMPACT_ATOMS: atom_id res chain seq x y z
N THR A 1 -9.75 -1.95 -2.83
CA THR A 1 -10.88 -1.49 -2.00
C THR A 1 -11.18 -0.04 -2.30
N VAL A 2 -12.38 0.43 -1.98
CA VAL A 2 -12.79 1.83 -2.15
C VAL A 2 -13.39 2.33 -0.84
N ASP A 3 -12.89 3.46 -0.33
CA ASP A 3 -13.35 4.07 0.92
C ASP A 3 -13.80 5.52 0.65
N ASP A 4 -14.93 5.93 1.23
CA ASP A 4 -15.40 7.32 1.15
C ASP A 4 -14.63 8.20 2.15
N VAL A 5 -14.11 9.34 1.69
CA VAL A 5 -13.39 10.29 2.56
C VAL A 5 -13.82 11.74 2.30
N LEU A 6 -13.79 12.55 3.36
CA LEU A 6 -13.98 14.00 3.26
C LEU A 6 -12.65 14.69 2.92
N ALA A 7 -12.07 14.32 1.79
CA ALA A 7 -10.81 14.87 1.28
C ALA A 7 -10.97 15.30 -0.18
N ASN A 8 -10.29 16.38 -0.58
CA ASN A 8 -10.30 16.87 -1.97
C ASN A 8 -9.01 16.50 -2.71
N ALA A 9 -7.91 16.33 -1.98
CA ALA A 9 -6.63 15.89 -2.50
C ALA A 9 -6.09 14.73 -1.67
N LEU A 10 -5.27 13.86 -2.28
CA LEU A 10 -4.64 12.74 -1.58
C LEU A 10 -3.76 13.23 -0.40
N ALA A 11 -3.16 14.41 -0.52
CA ALA A 11 -2.39 15.04 0.56
C ALA A 11 -3.24 15.45 1.78
N ASP A 12 -4.55 15.67 1.62
CA ASP A 12 -5.46 15.95 2.75
C ASP A 12 -5.65 14.70 3.64
N VAL A 13 -5.43 13.50 3.08
CA VAL A 13 -5.52 12.22 3.79
C VAL A 13 -4.25 11.96 4.61
N GLY A 14 -3.12 12.48 4.15
CA GLY A 14 -1.80 12.40 4.78
C GLY A 14 -0.69 12.33 3.75
N SER A 15 0.55 12.47 4.19
CA SER A 15 1.75 12.20 3.38
C SER A 15 1.93 10.69 3.10
N PRO A 16 2.77 10.29 2.13
CA PRO A 16 3.05 8.88 1.87
C PRO A 16 3.48 8.11 3.12
N ASN A 17 4.36 8.69 3.94
CA ASN A 17 4.85 8.07 5.18
C ASN A 17 3.75 7.93 6.24
N GLU A 18 2.89 8.94 6.38
CA GLU A 18 1.77 8.87 7.33
C GLU A 18 0.75 7.80 6.93
N ILE A 19 0.47 7.67 5.63
CA ILE A 19 -0.43 6.62 5.13
C ILE A 19 0.23 5.24 5.26
N ALA A 20 1.54 5.11 5.01
CA ALA A 20 2.27 3.87 5.22
C ALA A 20 2.22 3.42 6.68
N GLU A 21 2.42 4.34 7.62
CA GLU A 21 2.33 4.03 9.05
C GLU A 21 0.88 3.69 9.47
N LYS A 22 -0.13 4.36 8.90
CA LYS A 22 -1.54 3.99 9.12
C LYS A 22 -1.82 2.56 8.64
N ILE A 23 -1.35 2.19 7.44
CA ILE A 23 -1.48 0.83 6.90
C ILE A 23 -0.77 -0.16 7.82
N ALA A 24 0.48 0.10 8.19
CA ALA A 24 1.25 -0.77 9.07
C ALA A 24 0.56 -0.99 10.42
N ASN A 25 -0.02 0.06 11.02
CA ASN A 25 -0.75 -0.06 12.28
C ASN A 25 -2.05 -0.87 12.15
N ILE A 26 -2.77 -0.73 11.02
CA ILE A 26 -3.94 -1.57 10.73
C ILE A 26 -3.52 -3.04 10.59
N GLU A 27 -2.45 -3.32 9.84
CA GLU A 27 -1.93 -4.68 9.65
C GLU A 27 -1.48 -5.33 10.96
N ARG A 28 -0.70 -4.61 11.79
CA ARG A 28 -0.26 -5.08 13.12
C ARG A 28 -1.43 -5.38 14.06
N GLY A 29 -2.57 -4.72 13.86
CA GLY A 29 -3.79 -4.96 14.62
C GLY A 29 -4.56 -6.23 14.23
N LYS A 30 -4.20 -6.89 13.12
CA LYS A 30 -4.88 -8.10 12.66
C LYS A 30 -4.44 -9.32 13.47
N ASP A 31 -5.41 -10.19 13.77
CA ASP A 31 -5.12 -11.47 14.41
C ASP A 31 -4.20 -12.33 13.52
N GLY A 32 -3.21 -12.93 14.15
CA GLY A 32 -2.17 -13.71 13.47
C GLY A 32 -1.16 -12.90 12.67
N ASN A 33 -1.07 -11.56 12.85
CA ASN A 33 0.07 -10.76 12.40
C ASN A 33 1.12 -10.68 13.51
N PHE A 34 2.38 -10.99 13.20
CA PHE A 34 3.50 -10.94 14.14
C PHE A 34 4.31 -9.65 13.98
N THR A 35 4.65 -9.30 12.73
CA THR A 35 5.37 -8.06 12.41
C THR A 35 4.84 -7.43 11.13
N THR A 36 5.00 -6.12 11.03
CA THR A 36 4.78 -5.39 9.78
C THR A 36 5.79 -4.24 9.69
N ASP A 37 6.57 -4.27 8.62
CA ASP A 37 7.70 -3.38 8.39
C ASP A 37 7.51 -2.62 7.09
N VAL A 38 7.40 -1.29 7.17
CA VAL A 38 7.36 -0.41 5.99
C VAL A 38 8.77 -0.36 5.39
N LEU A 39 8.86 -0.66 4.09
CA LEU A 39 10.12 -0.66 3.35
C LEU A 39 10.31 0.64 2.58
N ALA A 40 9.25 1.12 1.92
CA ALA A 40 9.27 2.35 1.15
C ALA A 40 7.89 2.99 1.12
N ALA A 41 7.87 4.32 1.05
CA ALA A 41 6.69 5.09 0.73
C ALA A 41 7.08 6.29 -0.14
N SER A 42 6.39 6.47 -1.25
CA SER A 42 6.70 7.52 -2.22
C SER A 42 5.44 8.08 -2.85
N GLY A 43 5.47 9.38 -3.17
CA GLY A 43 4.47 10.01 -4.00
C GLY A 43 4.87 10.05 -5.47
N GLY A 44 3.87 10.02 -6.34
CA GLY A 44 4.02 10.10 -7.78
C GLY A 44 2.69 10.43 -8.45
N GLU A 45 2.62 10.21 -9.75
CA GLU A 45 1.44 10.49 -10.57
C GLU A 45 1.25 9.35 -11.58
N VAL A 46 -0.01 9.03 -11.88
CA VAL A 46 -0.39 8.13 -12.98
C VAL A 46 -1.31 8.92 -13.90
N GLY A 47 -0.80 9.28 -15.08
CA GLY A 47 -1.45 10.29 -15.91
C GLY A 47 -1.39 11.65 -15.21
N GLU A 48 -2.55 12.21 -14.86
CA GLU A 48 -2.68 13.48 -14.13
C GLU A 48 -3.11 13.27 -12.66
N GLU A 49 -3.31 12.02 -12.23
CA GLU A 49 -3.85 11.71 -10.91
C GLU A 49 -2.71 11.45 -9.91
N PRO A 50 -2.67 12.13 -8.76
CA PRO A 50 -1.66 11.89 -7.73
C PRO A 50 -1.88 10.53 -7.07
N VAL A 51 -0.79 9.79 -6.92
CA VAL A 51 -0.79 8.46 -6.30
C VAL A 51 0.32 8.33 -5.27
N TYR A 52 0.09 7.50 -4.25
CA TYR A 52 1.12 7.06 -3.32
C TYR A 52 1.37 5.57 -3.46
N ASP A 53 2.64 5.20 -3.56
CA ASP A 53 3.10 3.82 -3.55
C ASP A 53 3.71 3.51 -2.19
N ILE A 54 3.26 2.41 -1.58
CA ILE A 54 3.66 1.95 -0.25
C ILE A 54 4.09 0.50 -0.37
N GLU A 55 5.30 0.21 0.06
CA GLU A 55 5.91 -1.12 0.05
C GLU A 55 6.15 -1.56 1.50
N TYR A 56 5.68 -2.74 1.87
CA TYR A 56 5.86 -3.28 3.21
C TYR A 56 5.92 -4.81 3.21
N ARG A 57 6.47 -5.37 4.28
CA ARG A 57 6.46 -6.81 4.56
C ARG A 57 5.63 -7.09 5.80
N ALA A 58 4.96 -8.23 5.84
CA ALA A 58 4.26 -8.69 7.03
C ALA A 58 4.52 -10.18 7.28
N ASP A 59 5.00 -10.48 8.49
CA ASP A 59 5.08 -11.84 9.01
C ASP A 59 3.78 -12.20 9.72
N THR A 60 3.18 -13.30 9.29
CA THR A 60 1.86 -13.73 9.77
C THR A 60 1.85 -15.23 10.00
N SER A 61 0.86 -15.68 10.77
CA SER A 61 0.54 -17.11 10.95
C SER A 61 0.32 -17.88 9.64
N ARG A 62 0.08 -17.17 8.52
CA ARG A 62 -0.18 -17.74 7.19
C ARG A 62 1.00 -17.62 6.23
N GLY A 63 2.14 -17.11 6.71
CA GLY A 63 3.35 -16.91 5.92
C GLY A 63 3.89 -15.48 5.98
N PHE A 64 5.06 -15.32 5.38
CA PHE A 64 5.75 -14.04 5.26
C PHE A 64 5.54 -13.47 3.86
N TYR A 65 4.90 -12.29 3.80
CA TYR A 65 4.44 -11.71 2.54
C TYR A 65 5.07 -10.34 2.30
N HIS A 66 5.25 -10.06 1.01
CA HIS A 66 5.60 -8.74 0.50
C HIS A 66 4.37 -8.11 -0.15
N TYR A 67 4.15 -6.83 0.16
CA TYR A 67 3.02 -6.07 -0.36
C TYR A 67 3.51 -4.79 -1.04
N LEU A 68 2.91 -4.50 -2.19
CA LEU A 68 2.98 -3.21 -2.84
C LEU A 68 1.56 -2.67 -2.99
N VAL A 69 1.31 -1.51 -2.39
CA VAL A 69 0.01 -0.86 -2.36
C VAL A 69 0.11 0.49 -3.07
N ARG A 70 -0.77 0.70 -4.05
CA ARG A 70 -0.99 2.01 -4.66
C ARG A 70 -2.28 2.60 -4.11
N VAL A 71 -2.20 3.85 -3.66
CA VAL A 71 -3.33 4.63 -3.15
C VAL A 71 -3.55 5.84 -4.03
N ALA A 72 -4.80 6.09 -4.43
CA ALA A 72 -5.20 7.26 -5.19
C ALA A 72 -6.48 7.85 -4.57
N LEU A 73 -6.70 9.14 -4.75
CA LEU A 73 -7.97 9.80 -4.41
C LEU A 73 -8.60 10.33 -5.69
N HIS A 74 -9.84 9.94 -5.96
CA HIS A 74 -10.58 10.47 -7.10
C HIS A 74 -12.04 10.72 -6.69
N ASN A 75 -12.54 11.94 -6.92
CA ASN A 75 -13.90 12.36 -6.56
C ASN A 75 -14.31 12.04 -5.10
N GLY A 76 -13.42 12.32 -4.13
CA GLY A 76 -13.67 12.07 -2.71
C GLY A 76 -13.66 10.60 -2.29
N LYS A 77 -13.23 9.70 -3.19
CA LYS A 77 -13.10 8.27 -2.92
C LYS A 77 -11.65 7.86 -2.94
N LEU A 78 -11.20 7.21 -1.87
CA LEU A 78 -9.90 6.57 -1.82
C LEU A 78 -9.98 5.22 -2.52
N TYR A 79 -9.08 5.02 -3.46
CA TYR A 79 -8.87 3.75 -4.15
C TYR A 79 -7.56 3.16 -3.69
N ASN A 80 -7.57 1.88 -3.35
CA ASN A 80 -6.34 1.12 -3.18
C ASN A 80 -6.29 -0.11 -4.09
N ALA A 81 -5.12 -0.33 -4.66
CA ALA A 81 -4.76 -1.52 -5.40
C ALA A 81 -3.55 -2.16 -4.71
N THR A 82 -3.66 -3.46 -4.44
CA THR A 82 -2.64 -4.21 -3.71
C THR A 82 -2.14 -5.35 -4.58
N SER A 83 -0.83 -5.41 -4.78
CA SER A 83 -0.14 -6.60 -5.24
C SER A 83 0.56 -7.26 -4.06
N GLN A 84 0.50 -8.58 -3.99
CA GLN A 84 1.15 -9.35 -2.92
C GLN A 84 1.82 -10.60 -3.47
N ALA A 85 2.89 -11.01 -2.81
CA ALA A 85 3.56 -12.29 -3.05
C ALA A 85 4.14 -12.82 -1.74
N LEU A 86 4.50 -14.11 -1.71
CA LEU A 86 5.39 -14.60 -0.66
C LEU A 86 6.74 -13.88 -0.77
N GLU A 87 7.36 -13.57 0.37
CA GLU A 87 8.60 -12.78 0.38
C GLU A 87 9.74 -13.49 -0.38
N ASP A 88 9.82 -14.82 -0.32
CA ASP A 88 10.83 -15.60 -1.03
C ASP A 88 10.67 -15.57 -2.56
N GLN A 89 9.46 -15.26 -3.05
CA GLN A 89 9.14 -15.10 -4.46
C GLN A 89 9.19 -13.65 -4.93
N TRP A 90 9.29 -12.68 -4.01
CA TRP A 90 9.16 -11.26 -4.33
C TRP A 90 10.14 -10.82 -5.40
N LYS A 91 11.41 -11.22 -5.29
CA LYS A 91 12.47 -10.83 -6.24
C LYS A 91 12.16 -11.21 -7.68
N GLU A 92 11.48 -12.33 -7.90
CA GLU A 92 11.11 -12.81 -9.24
C GLU A 92 9.84 -12.13 -9.76
N LEU A 93 8.94 -11.74 -8.86
CA LEU A 93 7.62 -11.19 -9.17
C LEU A 93 7.56 -9.67 -9.10
N GLU A 94 8.57 -8.99 -8.57
CA GLU A 94 8.58 -7.54 -8.33
C GLU A 94 8.23 -6.75 -9.59
N ALA A 95 8.86 -7.07 -10.73
CA ALA A 95 8.60 -6.40 -11.99
C ALA A 95 7.14 -6.55 -12.44
N LEU A 96 6.56 -7.74 -12.25
CA LEU A 96 5.15 -8.00 -12.57
C LEU A 96 4.22 -7.28 -11.59
N ALA A 97 4.56 -7.28 -10.29
CA ALA A 97 3.80 -6.60 -9.25
C ALA A 97 3.74 -5.09 -9.50
N ARG A 98 4.88 -4.44 -9.79
CA ARG A 98 4.92 -3.01 -10.14
C ARG A 98 4.14 -2.72 -11.43
N LYS A 99 4.24 -3.57 -12.44
CA LYS A 99 3.47 -3.44 -13.69
C LYS A 99 1.96 -3.60 -13.46
N SER A 100 1.53 -4.43 -12.52
CA SER A 100 0.10 -4.63 -12.23
C SER A 100 -0.58 -3.41 -11.60
N LEU A 101 0.21 -2.47 -11.08
CA LEU A 101 -0.28 -1.22 -10.49
C LEU A 101 -0.13 -0.02 -11.44
N ALA A 102 0.53 -0.20 -12.58
CA ALA A 102 0.84 0.85 -13.57
C ALA A 102 -0.35 1.27 -14.42
#